data_AF-A0A0K1PGV5-F1
#
_entry.id   AF-A0A0K1PGV5-F1
#
_cell.length_a   1.000
_cell.length_b   1.000
_cell.length_c   1.000
_cell.angle_alpha   90.00
_cell.angle_beta   90.00
_cell.angle_gamma   90.00
#
_symmetry.space_group_name_H-M   'P 1'
#
loop_
_entity.id
_entity.type
_entity.pdbx_description
1 polymer ?
#
loop_
_entity_poly.entity_id
_entity_poly.type
_entity_poly.pdbx_seq_one_letter_code
_entity_poly.pdbx_strand_id
1 'polypeptide(L)'
;MPAAGQWRNGFDVADLNGDGELDIVHGPARKTFPLRPVIYLGDGHGNWRAWKEATFPPVDFDYGDVRAADLDGDGVLDLAFAVHLKGVAAFRHDGHGHFSSLGRGLDLEVGAPFGSRTLLTTDLGDDGRQAILALSDGPRPPSKSDRGATSLGVRLFTLTGRNGPGNAQRDWKLDALATTALDRLFGDSFALGDIDGDGMKDLAVGSNTLGETRVLFRWAAGAFVPVPLDGLRERGLIRSVALADLDGDSRDDLVVAYAQSEGETWFVGVDVFFNRMGTFERREIAREESRNGYTALAVCNFDGVNAGRSLAVARDDGTISLFAADGRGFVTQDLRVPNAGHEGCRGYRVRCVDLNHDGKDELLASFAGESDGLSETDACASQGALKVWTVGATR
;
A
#
# COMPACT_ATOMS: atom_id res chain seq x y z
N MET A 1 8.34 -9.00 16.75
CA MET A 1 7.46 -9.01 15.55
C MET A 1 6.84 -10.39 15.34
N PRO A 2 5.70 -10.50 14.63
CA PRO A 2 5.05 -11.78 14.41
C PRO A 2 5.83 -12.64 13.42
N ALA A 3 6.16 -13.86 13.83
CA ALA A 3 6.88 -14.84 13.01
C ALA A 3 5.96 -15.87 12.32
N ALA A 4 4.67 -15.89 12.67
CA ALA A 4 3.67 -16.79 12.13
C ALA A 4 2.28 -16.15 12.22
N GLY A 5 1.35 -16.60 11.37
CA GLY A 5 -0.06 -16.16 11.29
C GLY A 5 -0.42 -15.62 9.92
N GLN A 6 -1.71 -15.60 9.58
CA GLN A 6 -2.19 -15.09 8.28
C GLN A 6 -2.21 -13.56 8.25
N TRP A 7 -1.02 -12.94 8.22
CA TRP A 7 -0.80 -11.50 8.14
C TRP A 7 -0.99 -10.98 6.70
N ARG A 8 -2.14 -11.30 6.11
CA ARG A 8 -2.52 -10.91 4.74
C ARG A 8 -2.95 -9.43 4.67
N ASN A 9 -2.27 -8.54 5.39
CA ASN A 9 -2.56 -7.13 5.37
C ASN A 9 -1.33 -6.32 4.95
N GLY A 10 -1.60 -5.11 4.47
CA GLY A 10 -0.64 -4.03 4.57
C GLY A 10 -0.43 -3.64 6.04
N PHE A 11 0.73 -3.08 6.29
CA PHE A 11 1.09 -2.42 7.53
C PHE A 11 1.46 -0.98 7.20
N ASP A 12 1.44 -0.15 8.24
CA ASP A 12 2.07 1.16 8.21
C ASP A 12 3.12 1.30 9.29
N VAL A 13 4.00 2.27 9.09
CA VAL A 13 5.11 2.57 9.99
C VAL A 13 5.01 4.04 10.38
N ALA A 14 4.87 4.34 11.67
CA ALA A 14 4.74 5.69 12.19
C ALA A 14 5.04 5.71 13.69
N ASP A 15 5.47 6.85 14.23
CA ASP A 15 5.56 7.07 15.68
C ASP A 15 4.15 7.23 16.25
N LEU A 16 3.57 6.14 16.78
CA LEU A 16 2.20 6.10 17.28
C LEU A 16 2.12 6.41 18.77
N ASN A 17 3.26 6.48 19.45
CA ASN A 17 3.31 6.69 20.90
C ASN A 17 3.97 8.03 21.30
N GLY A 18 4.58 8.71 20.34
CA GLY A 18 5.21 10.03 20.50
C GLY A 18 6.61 9.98 21.10
N ASP A 19 7.31 8.84 21.07
CA ASP A 19 8.66 8.70 21.63
C ASP A 19 9.78 9.03 20.63
N GLY A 20 9.43 9.34 19.38
CA GLY A 20 10.36 9.66 18.31
C GLY A 20 10.85 8.45 17.53
N GLU A 21 10.51 7.23 17.95
CA GLU A 21 10.87 5.99 17.26
C GLU A 21 9.68 5.47 16.43
N LEU A 22 9.98 4.81 15.32
CA LEU A 22 8.94 4.31 14.44
C LEU A 22 8.31 2.99 14.94
N ASP A 23 6.99 2.99 15.08
CA ASP A 23 6.18 1.83 15.42
C ASP A 23 5.58 1.17 14.17
N ILE A 24 5.14 -0.09 14.29
CA ILE A 24 4.43 -0.80 13.22
C ILE A 24 2.99 -1.09 13.63
N VAL A 25 2.05 -0.70 12.78
CA VAL A 25 0.63 -1.03 12.93
C VAL A 25 0.15 -1.93 11.80
N HIS A 26 -0.70 -2.89 12.13
CA HIS A 26 -1.33 -3.80 11.17
C HIS A 26 -2.73 -4.21 11.67
N GLY A 27 -3.62 -4.61 10.76
CA GLY A 27 -4.86 -5.29 11.13
C GLY A 27 -4.60 -6.64 11.85
N PRO A 28 -5.63 -7.32 12.38
CA PRO A 28 -5.44 -8.66 12.92
C PRO A 28 -4.94 -9.66 11.87
N ALA A 29 -4.26 -10.71 12.30
CA ALA A 29 -4.06 -11.89 11.45
C ALA A 29 -5.41 -12.54 11.14
N ARG A 30 -5.59 -12.97 9.90
CA ARG A 30 -6.84 -13.59 9.46
C ARG A 30 -7.15 -14.85 10.27
N LYS A 31 -8.44 -15.12 10.53
CA LYS A 31 -8.93 -16.30 11.26
C LYS A 31 -8.39 -16.40 12.71
N THR A 32 -7.91 -15.29 13.29
CA THR A 32 -7.51 -15.23 14.70
C THR A 32 -8.54 -14.49 15.52
N PHE A 33 -8.68 -14.86 16.80
CA PHE A 33 -9.54 -14.16 17.75
C PHE A 33 -8.69 -13.67 18.93
N PRO A 34 -8.89 -12.42 19.40
CA PRO A 34 -9.84 -11.43 18.89
C PRO A 34 -9.38 -10.75 17.58
N LEU A 35 -10.33 -10.39 16.72
CA LEU A 35 -10.10 -9.67 15.46
C LEU A 35 -9.86 -8.17 15.73
N ARG A 36 -8.70 -7.83 16.31
CA ARG A 36 -8.32 -6.44 16.63
C ARG A 36 -7.00 -6.06 15.99
N PRO A 37 -6.80 -4.78 15.62
CA PRO A 37 -5.50 -4.29 15.19
C PRO A 37 -4.42 -4.56 16.24
N VAL A 38 -3.18 -4.63 15.76
CA VAL A 38 -2.01 -4.86 16.60
C VAL A 38 -0.99 -3.77 16.28
N ILE A 39 -0.40 -3.20 17.34
CA ILE A 39 0.72 -2.26 17.23
C ILE A 39 1.95 -2.89 17.90
N TYR A 40 3.09 -2.82 17.21
CA TYR A 40 4.40 -3.17 17.74
C TYR A 40 5.21 -1.90 17.89
N LEU A 41 5.60 -1.60 19.12
CA LEU A 41 6.44 -0.45 19.43
C LEU A 41 7.90 -0.76 19.10
N GLY A 42 8.51 0.14 18.35
CA GLY A 42 9.92 0.10 17.97
C GLY A 42 10.81 0.71 19.05
N ASP A 43 12.13 0.54 18.90
CA ASP A 43 13.13 1.19 19.75
C ASP A 43 14.30 1.79 18.96
N GLY A 44 14.15 1.96 17.64
CA GLY A 44 15.21 2.42 16.74
C GLY A 44 16.38 1.45 16.53
N HIS A 45 16.37 0.30 17.21
CA HIS A 45 17.49 -0.64 17.25
C HIS A 45 17.09 -2.06 16.82
N GLY A 46 15.93 -2.18 16.17
CA GLY A 46 15.40 -3.44 15.64
C GLY A 46 14.72 -4.32 16.68
N ASN A 47 14.47 -3.82 17.91
CA ASN A 47 13.65 -4.54 18.88
C ASN A 47 12.20 -4.06 18.81
N TRP A 48 11.28 -5.01 19.01
CA TRP A 48 9.85 -4.76 18.84
C TRP A 48 9.05 -5.39 19.97
N ARG A 49 8.21 -4.61 20.65
CA ARG A 49 7.28 -5.12 21.67
C ARG A 49 5.83 -4.83 21.28
N ALA A 50 4.93 -5.78 21.51
CA ALA A 50 3.50 -5.49 21.33
C ALA A 50 3.05 -4.40 22.31
N TRP A 51 2.29 -3.41 21.83
CA TRP A 51 1.64 -2.40 22.68
C TRP A 51 0.40 -3.02 23.34
N LYS A 52 0.58 -3.61 24.53
CA LYS A 52 -0.49 -4.37 25.21
C LYS A 52 -1.58 -3.47 25.79
N GLU A 53 -1.22 -2.21 26.05
CA GLU A 53 -2.10 -1.18 26.58
C GLU A 53 -3.00 -0.58 25.50
N ALA A 54 -2.68 -0.79 24.22
CA ALA A 54 -3.51 -0.31 23.11
C ALA A 54 -4.88 -0.98 23.12
N THR A 55 -5.95 -0.19 23.03
CA THR A 55 -7.33 -0.66 23.03
C THR A 55 -8.10 -0.15 21.82
N PHE A 56 -8.95 -1.01 21.25
CA PHE A 56 -9.71 -0.73 20.03
C PHE A 56 -11.19 -1.02 20.26
N PRO A 57 -12.10 -0.34 19.54
CA PRO A 57 -13.50 -0.72 19.51
C PRO A 57 -13.66 -2.14 18.93
N PRO A 58 -14.71 -2.88 19.30
CA PRO A 58 -15.01 -4.14 18.64
C PRO A 58 -15.42 -3.85 17.19
N VAL A 59 -14.71 -4.49 16.26
CA VAL A 59 -15.00 -4.39 14.83
C VAL A 59 -14.80 -5.74 14.19
N ASP A 60 -15.62 -6.02 13.19
CA ASP A 60 -15.55 -7.26 12.44
C ASP A 60 -14.46 -7.14 11.36
N PHE A 61 -13.20 -7.19 11.77
CA PHE A 61 -12.07 -7.17 10.84
C PHE A 61 -11.98 -8.47 10.03
N ASP A 62 -11.53 -8.37 8.78
CA ASP A 62 -10.95 -9.50 8.05
C ASP A 62 -9.48 -9.18 7.77
N TYR A 63 -9.12 -8.90 6.52
CA TYR A 63 -7.78 -8.53 6.11
C TYR A 63 -7.82 -7.31 5.15
N GLY A 64 -6.72 -6.58 4.98
CA GLY A 64 -6.69 -5.39 4.12
C GLY A 64 -5.47 -4.49 4.34
N ASP A 65 -5.64 -3.20 4.63
CA ASP A 65 -4.52 -2.25 4.79
C ASP A 65 -4.83 -1.27 5.92
N VAL A 66 -3.79 -0.59 6.40
CA VAL A 66 -3.88 0.44 7.45
C VAL A 66 -3.01 1.63 7.09
N ARG A 67 -3.41 2.84 7.47
CA ARG A 67 -2.56 4.04 7.47
C ARG A 67 -2.69 4.84 8.75
N ALA A 68 -1.56 5.37 9.20
CA ALA A 68 -1.48 6.35 10.27
C ALA A 68 -1.48 7.76 9.69
N ALA A 69 -2.32 8.65 10.23
CA ALA A 69 -2.36 10.06 9.86
C ALA A 69 -3.15 10.85 10.91
N ASP A 70 -2.87 12.14 11.07
CA ASP A 70 -3.73 13.05 11.83
C ASP A 70 -5.02 13.32 11.01
N LEU A 71 -5.99 12.42 11.12
CA LEU A 71 -7.23 12.44 10.32
C LEU A 71 -8.20 13.52 10.80
N ASP A 72 -8.07 13.90 12.07
CA ASP A 72 -9.03 14.75 12.75
C ASP A 72 -8.47 16.16 13.07
N GLY A 73 -7.17 16.37 12.86
CA GLY A 73 -6.47 17.65 12.98
C GLY A 73 -6.12 18.03 14.42
N ASP A 74 -5.99 17.06 15.33
CA ASP A 74 -5.67 17.29 16.75
C ASP A 74 -4.18 17.12 17.09
N GLY A 75 -3.35 16.77 16.09
CA GLY A 75 -1.92 16.56 16.23
C GLY A 75 -1.53 15.18 16.74
N VAL A 76 -2.48 14.26 16.92
CA VAL A 76 -2.24 12.85 17.26
C VAL A 76 -2.49 12.00 16.02
N LEU A 77 -1.65 10.99 15.77
CA LEU A 77 -1.86 10.09 14.64
C LEU A 77 -3.03 9.13 14.92
N ASP A 78 -4.07 9.26 14.10
CA ASP A 78 -5.20 8.34 14.01
C ASP A 78 -4.90 7.18 13.04
N LEU A 79 -5.81 6.22 12.96
CA LEU A 79 -5.69 5.05 12.08
C LEU A 79 -6.87 4.93 11.12
N ALA A 80 -6.60 4.83 9.82
CA ALA A 80 -7.57 4.43 8.80
C ALA A 80 -7.32 2.99 8.38
N PHE A 81 -8.37 2.19 8.21
CA PHE A 81 -8.30 0.79 7.76
C PHE A 81 -9.15 0.54 6.52
N ALA A 82 -8.60 -0.21 5.56
CA ALA A 82 -9.37 -0.82 4.47
C ALA A 82 -9.54 -2.30 4.79
N VAL A 83 -10.75 -2.83 4.63
CA VAL A 83 -11.09 -4.20 5.02
C VAL A 83 -11.83 -4.90 3.89
N HIS A 84 -11.26 -6.04 3.47
CA HIS A 84 -11.73 -6.86 2.36
C HIS A 84 -13.23 -7.11 2.45
N LEU A 85 -13.96 -6.83 1.37
CA LEU A 85 -15.43 -6.95 1.25
C LEU A 85 -16.29 -6.11 2.21
N LYS A 86 -15.70 -5.37 3.15
CA LYS A 86 -16.42 -4.64 4.20
C LYS A 86 -16.36 -3.13 4.07
N GLY A 87 -15.27 -2.58 3.53
CA GLY A 87 -15.13 -1.16 3.26
C GLY A 87 -13.98 -0.53 4.03
N VAL A 88 -14.22 0.64 4.62
CA VAL A 88 -13.21 1.45 5.30
C VAL A 88 -13.67 1.74 6.73
N ALA A 89 -12.75 1.87 7.67
CA ALA A 89 -12.99 2.37 9.03
C ALA A 89 -11.92 3.41 9.40
N ALA A 90 -12.23 4.29 10.34
CA ALA A 90 -11.26 5.21 10.94
C ALA A 90 -11.38 5.19 12.45
N PHE A 91 -10.25 5.15 13.16
CA PHE A 91 -10.18 5.18 14.61
C PHE A 91 -9.33 6.34 15.09
N ARG A 92 -9.91 7.11 16.01
CA ARG A 92 -9.26 8.21 16.69
C ARG A 92 -8.37 7.69 17.79
N HIS A 93 -7.15 8.20 17.90
CA HIS A 93 -6.23 7.97 19.01
C HIS A 93 -6.30 9.08 20.04
N ASP A 94 -6.27 8.75 21.34
CA ASP A 94 -6.26 9.74 22.43
C ASP A 94 -4.84 10.17 22.87
N GLY A 95 -3.81 9.74 22.14
CA GLY A 95 -2.39 9.94 22.48
C GLY A 95 -1.86 9.00 23.56
N HIS A 96 -2.70 8.13 24.15
CA HIS A 96 -2.33 7.25 25.28
C HIS A 96 -2.64 5.77 24.99
N GLY A 97 -2.96 5.45 23.73
CA GLY A 97 -3.20 4.09 23.26
C GLY A 97 -4.68 3.69 23.30
N HIS A 98 -5.59 4.60 23.63
CA HIS A 98 -7.02 4.33 23.51
C HIS A 98 -7.52 4.77 22.14
N PHE A 99 -8.04 3.82 21.37
CA PHE A 99 -8.65 4.06 20.08
C PHE A 99 -10.17 3.96 20.16
N SER A 100 -10.86 4.89 19.49
CA SER A 100 -12.33 4.93 19.39
C SER A 100 -12.76 5.22 17.96
N SER A 101 -14.00 4.91 17.56
CA SER A 101 -14.47 5.21 16.20
C SER A 101 -14.37 6.71 15.90
N LEU A 102 -13.67 7.07 14.81
CA LEU A 102 -13.55 8.44 14.35
C LEU A 102 -14.70 8.76 13.39
N GLY A 103 -15.76 9.37 13.93
CA GLY A 103 -16.93 9.79 13.15
C GLY A 103 -17.83 8.66 12.67
N ARG A 104 -18.89 9.01 11.92
CA ARG A 104 -19.85 8.07 11.30
C ARG A 104 -19.71 8.05 9.78
N GLY A 105 -20.28 7.04 9.12
CA GLY A 105 -20.32 6.94 7.65
C GLY A 105 -19.23 6.05 7.04
N LEU A 106 -18.31 5.54 7.86
CA LEU A 106 -17.35 4.49 7.54
C LEU A 106 -17.69 3.24 8.35
N ASP A 107 -18.78 2.57 7.97
CA ASP A 107 -19.23 1.36 8.65
C ASP A 107 -18.70 0.11 7.92
N LEU A 108 -18.04 -0.78 8.66
CA LEU A 108 -17.61 -2.07 8.15
C LEU A 108 -18.81 -3.02 8.09
N GLU A 109 -19.38 -3.20 6.90
CA GLU A 109 -20.54 -4.07 6.71
C GLU A 109 -20.24 -5.18 5.71
N VAL A 110 -20.53 -6.44 6.07
CA VAL A 110 -20.45 -7.54 5.11
C VAL A 110 -21.45 -7.30 3.98
N GLY A 111 -20.95 -7.16 2.75
CA GLY A 111 -21.78 -6.84 1.60
C GLY A 111 -22.05 -5.34 1.41
N ALA A 112 -21.29 -4.47 2.11
CA ALA A 112 -21.28 -3.01 1.92
C ALA A 112 -21.26 -2.65 0.43
N PRO A 113 -21.82 -1.51 0.01
CA PRO A 113 -21.79 -1.10 -1.40
C PRO A 113 -20.36 -0.93 -1.93
N PHE A 114 -19.34 -0.71 -1.09
CA PHE A 114 -17.93 -0.60 -1.46
C PHE A 114 -17.05 -1.49 -0.57
N GLY A 115 -16.18 -2.29 -1.17
CA GLY A 115 -15.17 -3.10 -0.47
C GLY A 115 -13.78 -2.64 -0.91
N SER A 116 -12.80 -2.71 -0.01
CA SER A 116 -11.45 -2.26 -0.27
C SER A 116 -10.43 -3.09 0.49
N ARG A 117 -9.22 -3.22 -0.04
CA ARG A 117 -8.08 -3.85 0.62
C ARG A 117 -6.86 -2.94 0.73
N THR A 118 -6.96 -1.71 0.22
CA THR A 118 -5.86 -0.75 0.28
C THR A 118 -6.41 0.66 0.37
N LEU A 119 -5.75 1.48 1.18
CA LEU A 119 -6.05 2.89 1.31
C LEU A 119 -4.79 3.77 1.33
N LEU A 120 -4.97 5.05 1.05
CA LEU A 120 -4.01 6.12 1.26
C LEU A 120 -4.68 7.21 2.10
N THR A 121 -3.87 7.92 2.87
CA THR A 121 -4.24 9.18 3.50
C THR A 121 -3.49 10.30 2.79
N THR A 122 -4.18 11.40 2.51
CA THR A 122 -3.56 12.57 1.87
C THR A 122 -4.36 13.83 2.13
N ASP A 123 -3.66 14.95 2.21
CA ASP A 123 -4.24 16.27 1.99
C ASP A 123 -4.24 16.55 0.49
N LEU A 124 -5.36 16.32 -0.17
CA LEU A 124 -5.49 16.52 -1.62
C LEU A 124 -5.74 18.00 -1.99
N GLY A 125 -6.19 18.81 -1.04
CA GLY A 125 -6.55 20.21 -1.25
C GLY A 125 -5.47 21.21 -0.84
N ASP A 126 -4.41 20.73 -0.19
CA ASP A 126 -3.40 21.54 0.50
C ASP A 126 -4.05 22.50 1.52
N ASP A 127 -5.10 22.02 2.21
CA ASP A 127 -5.87 22.79 3.20
C ASP A 127 -5.57 22.37 4.65
N GLY A 128 -4.59 21.48 4.83
CA GLY A 128 -4.17 20.88 6.08
C GLY A 128 -5.05 19.72 6.54
N ARG A 129 -6.05 19.28 5.76
CA ARG A 129 -6.98 18.23 6.18
C ARG A 129 -6.70 16.93 5.45
N GLN A 130 -6.42 15.90 6.23
CA GLN A 130 -6.27 14.55 5.71
C GLN A 130 -7.61 13.97 5.25
N ALA A 131 -7.59 13.34 4.09
CA ALA A 131 -8.68 12.56 3.53
C ALA A 131 -8.25 11.11 3.33
N ILE A 132 -9.21 10.20 3.21
CA ILE A 132 -8.95 8.79 2.89
C ILE A 132 -9.27 8.55 1.41
N LEU A 133 -8.28 8.10 0.64
CA LEU A 133 -8.50 7.49 -0.67
C LEU A 133 -8.51 5.97 -0.50
N ALA A 134 -9.50 5.30 -1.06
CA ALA A 134 -9.60 3.84 -1.03
C ALA A 134 -9.83 3.28 -2.43
N LEU A 135 -9.15 2.18 -2.76
CA LEU A 135 -9.31 1.47 -4.02
C LEU A 135 -10.21 0.25 -3.84
N SER A 136 -11.16 0.06 -4.76
CA SER A 136 -12.00 -1.14 -4.75
C SER A 136 -11.17 -2.41 -4.93
N ASP A 137 -11.49 -3.47 -4.18
CA ASP A 137 -10.79 -4.76 -4.23
C ASP A 137 -11.27 -5.72 -5.34
N GLY A 138 -12.29 -5.34 -6.11
CA GLY A 138 -12.64 -5.98 -7.38
C GLY A 138 -14.10 -6.33 -7.57
N PRO A 139 -14.46 -6.86 -8.76
CA PRO A 139 -15.82 -7.30 -9.00
C PRO A 139 -16.11 -8.42 -8.02
N ARG A 140 -17.15 -8.24 -7.22
CA ARG A 140 -17.62 -9.30 -6.34
C ARG A 140 -18.16 -10.44 -7.19
N PRO A 141 -18.02 -11.70 -6.73
CA PRO A 141 -18.84 -12.78 -7.27
C PRO A 141 -20.31 -12.34 -7.24
N PRO A 142 -21.12 -12.64 -8.29
CA PRO A 142 -22.49 -12.16 -8.38
C PRO A 142 -23.28 -12.51 -7.10
N SER A 143 -23.56 -11.51 -6.28
CA SER A 143 -24.56 -11.62 -5.23
C SER A 143 -25.92 -11.72 -5.90
N LYS A 144 -26.87 -12.46 -5.30
CA LYS A 144 -28.26 -12.52 -5.78
C LYS A 144 -28.92 -11.11 -5.85
N SER A 145 -28.30 -10.09 -5.26
CA SER A 145 -28.72 -8.69 -5.27
C SER A 145 -27.96 -7.78 -6.28
N ASP A 146 -27.08 -8.32 -7.14
CA ASP A 146 -26.17 -7.53 -8.00
C ASP A 146 -26.82 -6.83 -9.20
N ARG A 147 -27.82 -5.98 -8.94
CA ARG A 147 -28.25 -4.94 -9.88
C ARG A 147 -27.32 -3.71 -9.87
N GLY A 148 -26.21 -3.70 -9.12
CA GLY A 148 -25.42 -2.50 -8.83
C GLY A 148 -23.90 -2.70 -8.85
N ALA A 149 -23.33 -3.12 -9.99
CA ALA A 149 -21.88 -2.98 -10.27
C ALA A 149 -21.47 -1.50 -10.46
N THR A 150 -21.96 -0.60 -9.61
CA THR A 150 -21.82 0.86 -9.67
C THR A 150 -20.84 1.42 -8.65
N SER A 151 -20.14 0.56 -7.88
CA SER A 151 -19.28 1.01 -6.78
C SER A 151 -17.78 0.73 -6.98
N LEU A 152 -17.36 0.07 -8.06
CA LEU A 152 -15.95 -0.11 -8.39
C LEU A 152 -15.26 1.22 -8.71
N GLY A 153 -14.00 1.36 -8.31
CA GLY A 153 -13.17 2.53 -8.56
C GLY A 153 -12.39 2.99 -7.33
N VAL A 154 -11.83 4.18 -7.44
CA VAL A 154 -11.25 4.92 -6.32
C VAL A 154 -12.34 5.77 -5.66
N ARG A 155 -12.35 5.81 -4.33
CA ARG A 155 -13.30 6.60 -3.53
C ARG A 155 -12.54 7.53 -2.59
N LEU A 156 -13.00 8.77 -2.49
CA LEU A 156 -12.47 9.79 -1.60
C LEU A 156 -13.45 9.99 -0.44
N PHE A 157 -12.95 9.86 0.78
CA PHE A 157 -13.69 10.12 1.99
C PHE A 157 -13.07 11.30 2.72
N THR A 158 -13.86 12.34 2.98
CA THR A 158 -13.42 13.50 3.78
C THR A 158 -14.17 13.57 5.09
N LEU A 159 -13.46 13.98 6.14
CA LEU A 159 -14.03 14.14 7.46
C LEU A 159 -14.64 15.55 7.59
N THR A 160 -15.93 15.60 7.90
CA THR A 160 -16.64 16.87 8.15
C THR A 160 -17.02 17.03 9.61
N GLY A 161 -17.03 18.28 10.08
CA GLY A 161 -17.22 18.62 11.50
C GLY A 161 -16.17 19.63 11.95
N ARG A 162 -16.21 20.03 13.23
CA ARG A 162 -15.17 20.89 13.83
C ARG A 162 -14.54 20.21 15.03
N ASN A 163 -13.25 20.46 15.23
CA ASN A 163 -12.52 20.12 16.45
C ASN A 163 -13.09 20.98 17.57
N GLY A 164 -13.61 20.37 18.63
CA GLY A 164 -14.15 21.09 19.77
C GLY A 164 -14.45 20.16 20.95
N PRO A 165 -14.31 20.64 22.20
CA PRO A 165 -14.68 19.85 23.37
C PRO A 165 -16.20 19.61 23.39
N GLY A 166 -16.57 18.33 23.51
CA GLY A 166 -17.95 17.86 23.63
C GLY A 166 -18.59 17.49 22.30
N ASN A 167 -18.76 16.18 22.06
CA ASN A 167 -19.72 15.50 21.18
C ASN A 167 -20.12 16.15 19.83
N ALA A 168 -19.33 17.08 19.28
CA ALA A 168 -19.53 17.61 17.94
C ALA A 168 -19.37 16.44 16.98
N GLN A 169 -20.48 15.99 16.41
CA GLN A 169 -20.52 14.81 15.56
C GLN A 169 -19.64 15.06 14.33
N ARG A 170 -18.66 14.17 14.14
CA ARG A 170 -17.90 14.09 12.90
C ARG A 170 -18.54 13.05 11.99
N ASP A 171 -18.66 13.39 10.73
CA ASP A 171 -19.24 12.51 9.71
C ASP A 171 -18.30 12.46 8.51
N TRP A 172 -17.95 11.25 8.08
CA TRP A 172 -17.26 11.00 6.83
C TRP A 172 -18.24 11.13 5.67
N LYS A 173 -17.81 11.84 4.64
CA LYS A 173 -18.56 11.98 3.40
C LYS A 173 -17.81 11.29 2.28
N LEU A 174 -18.55 10.48 1.52
CA LEU A 174 -18.07 10.02 0.22
C LEU A 174 -18.17 11.20 -0.76
N ASP A 175 -17.04 11.76 -1.13
CA ASP A 175 -16.98 12.85 -2.08
C ASP A 175 -17.00 12.33 -3.51
N ALA A 176 -17.79 13.00 -4.34
CA ALA A 176 -17.78 12.77 -5.77
C ALA A 176 -16.47 13.36 -6.33
N LEU A 177 -15.58 12.50 -6.81
CA LEU A 177 -14.48 12.94 -7.66
C LEU A 177 -15.10 13.52 -8.94
N ALA A 178 -14.62 14.68 -9.39
CA ALA A 178 -15.14 15.37 -10.58
C ALA A 178 -14.72 14.69 -11.90
N THR A 179 -14.70 13.35 -11.91
CA THR A 179 -14.27 12.49 -13.00
C THR A 179 -14.90 11.11 -12.87
N THR A 180 -15.24 10.48 -14.00
CA THR A 180 -15.59 9.05 -14.05
C THR A 180 -14.40 8.19 -14.47
N ALA A 181 -13.21 8.80 -14.68
CA ALA A 181 -12.05 8.08 -15.19
C ALA A 181 -11.49 7.05 -14.20
N LEU A 182 -11.79 7.21 -12.91
CA LEU A 182 -11.42 6.29 -11.84
C LEU A 182 -12.45 5.19 -11.60
N ASP A 183 -13.61 5.26 -12.25
CA ASP A 183 -14.63 4.22 -12.12
C ASP A 183 -14.15 2.91 -12.76
N ARG A 184 -14.59 1.80 -12.16
CA ARG A 184 -14.28 0.43 -12.59
C ARG A 184 -12.81 0.03 -12.47
N LEU A 185 -11.96 0.88 -11.91
CA LEU A 185 -10.62 0.48 -11.47
C LEU A 185 -10.72 -0.32 -10.17
N PHE A 186 -9.96 -1.39 -10.07
CA PHE A 186 -9.89 -2.19 -8.87
C PHE A 186 -8.57 -2.94 -8.80
N GLY A 187 -8.04 -3.11 -7.60
CA GLY A 187 -6.71 -3.64 -7.39
C GLY A 187 -6.30 -3.57 -5.92
N ASP A 188 -5.03 -3.84 -5.69
CA ASP A 188 -4.44 -3.92 -4.35
C ASP A 188 -3.28 -2.92 -4.16
N SER A 189 -3.06 -2.05 -5.14
CA SER A 189 -1.94 -1.10 -5.12
C SER A 189 -2.31 0.19 -5.82
N PHE A 190 -1.95 1.28 -5.18
CA PHE A 190 -2.00 2.65 -5.68
C PHE A 190 -1.04 3.51 -4.87
N ALA A 191 -0.55 4.57 -5.49
CA ALA A 191 0.48 5.45 -4.95
C ALA A 191 0.17 6.91 -5.28
N LEU A 192 0.64 7.81 -4.43
CA LEU A 192 0.58 9.25 -4.65
C LEU A 192 1.99 9.78 -4.91
N GLY A 193 2.10 10.82 -5.72
CA GLY A 193 3.35 11.48 -6.10
C GLY A 193 3.06 12.82 -6.78
N ASP A 194 4.09 13.57 -7.13
CA ASP A 194 3.99 14.84 -7.87
C ASP A 194 4.67 14.68 -9.23
N ILE A 195 3.89 14.36 -10.27
CA ILE A 195 4.42 14.05 -11.61
C ILE A 195 4.57 15.31 -12.46
N ASP A 196 3.94 16.43 -12.12
CA ASP A 196 4.07 17.66 -12.91
C ASP A 196 4.79 18.81 -12.18
N GLY A 197 5.20 18.59 -10.93
CA GLY A 197 5.98 19.50 -10.11
C GLY A 197 5.16 20.67 -9.56
N ASP A 198 3.83 20.53 -9.48
CA ASP A 198 2.95 21.58 -9.00
C ASP A 198 2.73 21.55 -7.47
N GLY A 199 3.32 20.55 -6.79
CA GLY A 199 3.22 20.33 -5.35
C GLY A 199 1.99 19.54 -4.92
N MET A 200 1.02 19.32 -5.80
CA MET A 200 -0.18 18.54 -5.54
C MET A 200 0.09 17.05 -5.73
N LYS A 201 -0.76 16.22 -5.12
CA LYS A 201 -0.63 14.77 -5.22
C LYS A 201 -1.43 14.21 -6.39
N ASP A 202 -0.71 13.70 -7.37
CA ASP A 202 -1.16 12.84 -8.46
C ASP A 202 -1.30 11.40 -8.00
N LEU A 203 -1.92 10.56 -8.84
CA LEU A 203 -2.30 9.20 -8.47
C LEU A 203 -1.85 8.18 -9.52
N ALA A 204 -1.17 7.14 -9.08
CA ALA A 204 -0.98 5.91 -9.84
C ALA A 204 -1.84 4.77 -9.28
N VAL A 205 -2.46 3.97 -10.14
CA VAL A 205 -3.37 2.88 -9.75
C VAL A 205 -2.95 1.58 -10.45
N GLY A 206 -2.65 0.55 -9.66
CA GLY A 206 -2.58 -0.83 -10.12
C GLY A 206 -3.98 -1.38 -10.38
N SER A 207 -4.12 -2.18 -11.44
CA SER A 207 -5.40 -2.72 -11.85
C SER A 207 -5.30 -4.23 -12.09
N ASN A 208 -6.25 -4.94 -11.50
CA ASN A 208 -6.50 -6.36 -11.76
C ASN A 208 -7.35 -6.59 -13.02
N THR A 209 -7.63 -5.54 -13.81
CA THR A 209 -8.25 -5.66 -15.13
C THR A 209 -7.20 -5.86 -16.21
N LEU A 210 -7.35 -6.93 -17.00
CA LEU A 210 -6.42 -7.28 -18.08
C LEU A 210 -6.42 -6.20 -19.17
N GLY A 211 -5.25 -5.64 -19.48
CA GLY A 211 -5.09 -4.61 -20.51
C GLY A 211 -5.64 -3.24 -20.10
N GLU A 212 -5.83 -2.98 -18.81
CA GLU A 212 -6.13 -1.63 -18.32
C GLU A 212 -4.96 -0.69 -18.61
N THR A 213 -5.27 0.49 -19.14
CA THR A 213 -4.29 1.51 -19.54
C THR A 213 -4.36 2.76 -18.67
N ARG A 214 -5.46 2.96 -17.93
CA ARG A 214 -5.64 4.06 -16.99
C ARG A 214 -4.91 3.75 -15.68
N VAL A 215 -3.59 3.88 -15.72
CA VAL A 215 -2.67 3.56 -14.61
C VAL A 215 -2.18 4.82 -13.91
N LEU A 216 -2.13 5.97 -14.60
CA LEU A 216 -1.61 7.23 -14.07
C LEU A 216 -2.63 8.35 -14.28
N PHE A 217 -2.79 9.20 -13.27
CA PHE A 217 -3.74 10.30 -13.24
C PHE A 217 -3.11 11.52 -12.60
N ARG A 218 -3.32 12.66 -13.23
CA ARG A 218 -2.88 13.96 -12.75
C ARG A 218 -3.99 14.68 -12.02
N TRP A 219 -3.72 15.30 -10.88
CA TRP A 219 -4.68 16.17 -10.20
C TRP A 219 -4.70 17.52 -10.90
N ALA A 220 -5.81 17.86 -11.54
CA ALA A 220 -5.95 19.13 -12.24
C ALA A 220 -7.39 19.66 -12.13
N ALA A 221 -7.52 20.92 -11.73
CA ALA A 221 -8.81 21.61 -11.62
C ALA A 221 -9.87 20.84 -10.80
N GLY A 222 -9.45 20.20 -9.70
CA GLY A 222 -10.35 19.46 -8.79
C GLY A 222 -10.72 18.06 -9.26
N ALA A 223 -10.04 17.51 -10.27
CA ALA A 223 -10.30 16.18 -10.80
C ALA A 223 -9.00 15.42 -11.10
N PHE A 224 -9.05 14.09 -10.99
CA PHE A 224 -8.02 13.21 -11.54
C PHE A 224 -8.24 13.01 -13.05
N VAL A 225 -7.27 13.45 -13.85
CA VAL A 225 -7.28 13.36 -15.31
C VAL A 225 -6.29 12.28 -15.75
N PRO A 226 -6.70 11.26 -16.55
CA PRO A 226 -5.79 10.23 -17.03
C PRO A 226 -4.61 10.80 -17.80
N VAL A 227 -3.42 10.26 -17.53
CA VAL A 227 -2.19 10.54 -18.27
C VAL A 227 -1.90 9.35 -19.19
N PRO A 228 -1.85 9.54 -20.52
CA PRO A 228 -1.49 8.47 -21.45
C PRO A 228 -0.07 7.97 -21.21
N LEU A 229 0.10 6.65 -21.22
CA LEU A 229 1.40 5.99 -21.10
C LEU A 229 1.64 5.10 -22.31
N ASP A 230 2.60 5.50 -23.14
CA ASP A 230 3.02 4.71 -24.29
C ASP A 230 3.89 3.54 -23.86
N GLY A 231 3.63 2.36 -24.43
CA GLY A 231 4.44 1.17 -24.19
C GLY A 231 4.08 0.34 -22.97
N LEU A 232 2.98 0.66 -22.25
CA LEU A 232 2.38 -0.27 -21.29
C LEU A 232 2.17 -1.64 -21.94
N ARG A 233 2.42 -2.70 -21.17
CA ARG A 233 2.35 -4.08 -21.67
C ARG A 233 0.94 -4.43 -22.12
N GLU A 234 0.79 -4.75 -23.40
CA GLU A 234 -0.49 -5.15 -23.96
C GLU A 234 -1.04 -6.38 -23.23
N ARG A 235 -2.33 -6.34 -22.87
CA ARG A 235 -2.98 -7.40 -22.09
C ARG A 235 -2.21 -7.76 -20.81
N GLY A 236 -1.50 -6.79 -20.22
CA GLY A 236 -0.89 -6.91 -18.91
C GLY A 236 -1.87 -6.64 -17.77
N LEU A 237 -1.60 -7.22 -16.61
CA LEU A 237 -2.12 -6.81 -15.31
C LEU A 237 -1.07 -5.94 -14.64
N ILE A 238 -1.47 -4.81 -14.07
CA ILE A 238 -0.59 -3.96 -13.27
C ILE A 238 -0.81 -4.32 -11.80
N ARG A 239 0.13 -5.08 -11.24
CA ARG A 239 0.01 -5.66 -9.89
C ARG A 239 0.37 -4.66 -8.80
N SER A 240 1.38 -3.85 -9.04
CA SER A 240 1.82 -2.85 -8.08
C SER A 240 2.41 -1.64 -8.78
N VAL A 241 2.28 -0.47 -8.16
CA VAL A 241 2.76 0.82 -8.68
C VAL A 241 3.46 1.61 -7.57
N ALA A 242 4.39 2.48 -7.95
CA ALA A 242 4.93 3.54 -7.10
C ALA A 242 5.21 4.79 -7.93
N LEU A 243 5.17 5.94 -7.25
CA LEU A 243 5.59 7.24 -7.75
C LEU A 243 6.74 7.75 -6.90
N ALA A 244 7.83 8.14 -7.53
CA ALA A 244 9.00 8.77 -6.90
C ALA A 244 9.93 9.35 -7.97
N ASP A 245 10.66 10.40 -7.66
CA ASP A 245 11.76 10.91 -8.49
C ASP A 245 12.96 9.94 -8.48
N LEU A 246 13.12 9.15 -9.56
CA LEU A 246 14.14 8.10 -9.67
C LEU A 246 15.40 8.57 -10.38
N ASP A 247 15.35 9.68 -11.12
CA ASP A 247 16.50 10.23 -11.84
C ASP A 247 16.97 11.62 -11.37
N GLY A 248 16.33 12.17 -10.34
CA GLY A 248 16.71 13.40 -9.66
C GLY A 248 16.27 14.66 -10.38
N ASP A 249 15.27 14.60 -11.24
CA ASP A 249 14.78 15.73 -12.03
C ASP A 249 13.64 16.53 -11.36
N SER A 250 13.30 16.16 -10.12
CA SER A 250 12.24 16.74 -9.27
C SER A 250 10.83 16.55 -9.81
N ARG A 251 10.60 15.56 -10.67
CA ARG A 251 9.26 15.04 -11.00
C ARG A 251 9.23 13.56 -10.69
N ASP A 252 8.09 13.11 -10.17
CA ASP A 252 7.95 11.70 -9.89
C ASP A 252 7.80 10.88 -11.19
N ASP A 253 8.58 9.80 -11.24
CA ASP A 253 8.53 8.73 -12.23
C ASP A 253 7.55 7.64 -11.79
N LEU A 254 7.05 6.85 -12.75
CA LEU A 254 6.16 5.73 -12.46
C LEU A 254 6.90 4.40 -12.54
N VAL A 255 6.84 3.62 -11.46
CA VAL A 255 7.25 2.21 -11.46
C VAL A 255 6.03 1.33 -11.57
N VAL A 256 6.07 0.32 -12.45
CA VAL A 256 5.01 -0.70 -12.56
C VAL A 256 5.57 -2.11 -12.45
N ALA A 257 4.98 -2.91 -11.57
CA ALA A 257 5.12 -4.37 -11.58
C ALA A 257 3.96 -4.97 -12.36
N TYR A 258 4.26 -5.81 -13.35
CA TYR A 258 3.26 -6.36 -14.26
C TYR A 258 3.34 -7.89 -14.38
N ALA A 259 2.21 -8.46 -14.81
CA ALA A 259 2.12 -9.83 -15.32
C ALA A 259 1.38 -9.82 -16.66
N GLN A 260 1.93 -10.48 -17.67
CA GLN A 260 1.45 -10.44 -19.05
C GLN A 260 1.42 -11.85 -19.63
N SER A 261 0.40 -12.16 -20.42
CA SER A 261 0.35 -13.38 -21.22
C SER A 261 0.67 -13.06 -22.69
N GLU A 262 1.66 -13.74 -23.26
CA GLU A 262 1.98 -13.72 -24.70
C GLU A 262 1.80 -15.13 -25.27
N GLY A 263 0.66 -15.36 -25.91
CA GLY A 263 0.26 -16.72 -26.30
C GLY A 263 0.01 -17.59 -25.07
N GLU A 264 0.74 -18.70 -24.95
CA GLU A 264 0.68 -19.62 -23.80
C GLU A 264 1.70 -19.28 -22.70
N THR A 265 2.63 -18.37 -23.00
CA THR A 265 3.72 -18.00 -22.11
C THR A 265 3.31 -16.85 -21.19
N TRP A 266 3.69 -16.95 -19.92
CA TRP A 266 3.51 -15.90 -18.94
C TRP A 266 4.83 -15.18 -18.70
N PHE A 267 4.77 -13.85 -18.74
CA PHE A 267 5.87 -12.98 -18.38
C PHE A 267 5.48 -12.15 -17.17
N VAL A 268 6.44 -11.96 -16.28
CA VAL A 268 6.32 -11.01 -15.17
C VAL A 268 7.51 -10.07 -15.23
N GLY A 269 7.33 -8.84 -14.79
CA GLY A 269 8.37 -7.85 -14.92
C GLY A 269 8.13 -6.59 -14.10
N VAL A 270 9.16 -5.74 -14.14
CA VAL A 270 9.13 -4.39 -13.61
C VAL A 270 9.56 -3.47 -14.75
N ASP A 271 8.74 -2.49 -15.07
CA ASP A 271 9.08 -1.39 -15.99
C ASP A 271 9.07 -0.08 -15.19
N VAL A 272 9.93 0.87 -15.59
CA VAL A 272 9.91 2.26 -15.10
C VAL A 272 9.56 3.17 -16.27
N PHE A 273 8.71 4.14 -16.02
CA PHE A 273 8.30 5.19 -16.94
C PHE A 273 8.89 6.49 -16.42
N PHE A 274 9.98 6.94 -17.04
CA PHE A 274 10.65 8.17 -16.66
C PHE A 274 9.92 9.39 -17.21
N ASN A 275 9.69 10.38 -16.36
CA ASN A 275 8.90 11.54 -16.68
C ASN A 275 9.73 12.63 -17.36
N ARG A 276 9.58 12.73 -18.68
CA ARG A 276 10.21 13.71 -19.55
C ARG A 276 9.27 14.89 -19.77
N MET A 277 8.98 15.63 -18.70
CA MET A 277 8.14 16.83 -18.69
C MET A 277 6.73 16.58 -19.26
N GLY A 278 6.04 15.56 -18.72
CA GLY A 278 4.68 15.20 -19.11
C GLY A 278 4.59 14.20 -20.28
N THR A 279 5.73 13.77 -20.83
CA THR A 279 5.84 12.56 -21.65
C THR A 279 6.59 11.49 -20.86
N PHE A 280 6.31 10.21 -21.11
CA PHE A 280 6.92 9.12 -20.35
C PHE A 280 7.80 8.23 -21.23
N GLU A 281 9.07 8.10 -20.84
CA GLU A 281 10.04 7.21 -21.47
C GLU A 281 10.08 5.87 -20.72
N ARG A 282 9.60 4.81 -21.35
CA ARG A 282 9.59 3.48 -20.75
C ARG A 282 10.96 2.80 -20.81
N ARG A 283 11.41 2.27 -19.68
CA ARG A 283 12.59 1.40 -19.54
C ARG A 283 12.21 0.09 -18.85
N GLU A 284 12.54 -1.02 -19.48
CA GLU A 284 12.40 -2.36 -18.87
C GLU A 284 13.51 -2.56 -17.83
N ILE A 285 13.12 -2.90 -16.59
CA ILE A 285 14.06 -3.19 -15.50
C ILE A 285 14.25 -4.69 -15.34
N ALA A 286 13.15 -5.44 -15.40
CA ALA A 286 13.16 -6.89 -15.36
C ALA A 286 12.00 -7.43 -16.20
N ARG A 287 12.27 -8.53 -16.90
CA ARG A 287 11.27 -9.35 -17.58
C ARG A 287 11.74 -10.78 -17.58
N GLU A 288 10.89 -11.68 -17.10
CA GLU A 288 11.19 -13.11 -17.02
C GLU A 288 9.98 -13.94 -17.43
N GLU A 289 10.25 -15.07 -18.10
CA GLU A 289 9.25 -16.09 -18.35
C GLU A 289 8.98 -16.86 -17.07
N SER A 290 7.87 -16.53 -16.40
CA SER A 290 7.59 -17.01 -15.05
C SER A 290 6.13 -16.73 -14.69
N ARG A 291 5.62 -17.54 -13.75
CA ARG A 291 4.33 -17.30 -13.09
C ARG A 291 4.49 -16.79 -11.65
N ASN A 292 5.72 -16.67 -11.17
CA ASN A 292 6.02 -16.10 -9.86
C ASN A 292 6.00 -14.57 -9.96
N GLY A 293 4.82 -13.98 -9.74
CA GLY A 293 4.59 -12.56 -9.96
C GLY A 293 5.28 -11.65 -8.97
N TYR A 294 5.56 -10.43 -9.41
CA TYR A 294 5.90 -9.31 -8.54
C TYR A 294 4.61 -8.76 -7.92
N THR A 295 4.48 -8.87 -6.61
CA THR A 295 3.21 -8.69 -5.89
C THR A 295 3.11 -7.35 -5.17
N ALA A 296 4.23 -6.83 -4.70
CA ALA A 296 4.32 -5.53 -4.03
C ALA A 296 5.68 -4.91 -4.32
N LEU A 297 5.72 -3.59 -4.47
CA LEU A 297 6.95 -2.85 -4.72
C LEU A 297 7.04 -1.61 -3.81
N ALA A 298 8.25 -1.21 -3.48
CA ALA A 298 8.58 0.04 -2.81
C ALA A 298 9.82 0.66 -3.45
N VAL A 299 9.88 1.99 -3.44
CA VAL A 299 11.09 2.76 -3.73
C VAL A 299 11.81 2.99 -2.41
N CYS A 300 13.13 2.82 -2.41
CA CYS A 300 13.97 2.72 -1.20
C CYS A 300 15.27 3.51 -1.36
N ASN A 301 15.72 4.09 -0.26
CA ASN A 301 16.98 4.80 -0.10
C ASN A 301 17.96 3.99 0.77
N PHE A 302 18.53 2.91 0.23
CA PHE A 302 19.47 2.07 0.98
C PHE A 302 20.89 2.64 1.10
N ASP A 303 21.27 3.60 0.27
CA ASP A 303 22.61 4.20 0.29
C ASP A 303 22.69 5.49 1.11
N GLY A 304 21.55 6.08 1.46
CA GLY A 304 21.43 7.28 2.27
C GLY A 304 21.68 8.56 1.47
N VAL A 305 21.68 8.49 0.15
CA VAL A 305 21.76 9.66 -0.72
C VAL A 305 20.33 10.10 -1.03
N ASN A 306 20.01 11.38 -0.78
CA ASN A 306 18.69 11.97 -0.97
C ASN A 306 18.23 11.93 -2.44
N ALA A 307 17.67 10.79 -2.83
CA ALA A 307 16.76 10.51 -3.95
C ALA A 307 16.63 8.99 -3.92
N GLY A 308 15.63 8.39 -3.26
CA GLY A 308 15.51 6.93 -3.18
C GLY A 308 15.56 6.31 -4.57
N ARG A 309 16.64 5.58 -4.91
CA ARG A 309 16.82 5.02 -6.26
C ARG A 309 16.84 3.50 -6.33
N SER A 310 16.55 2.82 -5.23
CA SER A 310 16.46 1.36 -5.26
C SER A 310 15.00 0.94 -5.28
N LEU A 311 14.69 -0.17 -5.94
CA LEU A 311 13.38 -0.81 -5.89
C LEU A 311 13.50 -2.07 -5.05
N ALA A 312 12.60 -2.25 -4.09
CA ALA A 312 12.40 -3.51 -3.40
C ALA A 312 11.07 -4.12 -3.84
N VAL A 313 11.11 -5.35 -4.37
CA VAL A 313 9.97 -5.98 -5.03
C VAL A 313 9.75 -7.38 -4.47
N ALA A 314 8.65 -7.56 -3.75
CA ALA A 314 8.24 -8.85 -3.22
C ALA A 314 7.55 -9.72 -4.28
N ARG A 315 7.64 -11.03 -4.09
CA ARG A 315 7.23 -12.03 -5.09
C ARG A 315 6.25 -13.07 -4.52
N ASP A 316 5.52 -13.75 -5.40
CA ASP A 316 4.55 -14.79 -5.04
C ASP A 316 5.17 -15.97 -4.27
N ASP A 317 6.45 -16.28 -4.50
CA ASP A 317 7.21 -17.31 -3.76
C ASP A 317 7.83 -16.81 -2.44
N GLY A 318 7.61 -15.53 -2.10
CA GLY A 318 8.14 -14.92 -0.88
C GLY A 318 9.55 -14.36 -1.00
N THR A 319 10.19 -14.48 -2.16
CA THR A 319 11.48 -13.82 -2.39
C THR A 319 11.28 -12.30 -2.52
N ILE A 320 12.36 -11.55 -2.25
CA ILE A 320 12.41 -10.11 -2.50
C ILE A 320 13.54 -9.87 -3.50
N SER A 321 13.19 -9.33 -4.67
CA SER A 321 14.15 -8.83 -5.64
C SER A 321 14.44 -7.36 -5.34
N LEU A 322 15.72 -7.01 -5.35
CA LEU A 322 16.18 -5.63 -5.18
C LEU A 322 16.81 -5.16 -6.50
N PHE A 323 16.51 -3.93 -6.91
CA PHE A 323 17.08 -3.32 -8.10
C PHE A 323 17.69 -1.99 -7.70
N ALA A 324 19.02 -1.87 -7.74
CA ALA A 324 19.71 -0.64 -7.40
C ALA A 324 19.77 0.29 -8.63
N ALA A 325 19.63 1.60 -8.44
CA ALA A 325 20.06 2.54 -9.47
C ALA A 325 21.56 2.81 -9.39
N ASP A 326 22.21 2.85 -10.54
CA ASP A 326 23.64 3.13 -10.68
C ASP A 326 23.94 4.60 -11.05
N GLY A 327 22.94 5.47 -10.95
CA GLY A 327 23.01 6.86 -11.41
C GLY A 327 22.99 7.03 -12.94
N ARG A 328 22.83 5.95 -13.71
CA ARG A 328 22.57 5.93 -15.18
C ARG A 328 21.33 5.10 -15.54
N GLY A 329 20.56 4.72 -14.52
CA GLY A 329 19.37 3.87 -14.58
C GLY A 329 19.41 2.80 -13.50
N PHE A 330 18.59 1.76 -13.65
CA PHE A 330 18.61 0.60 -12.77
C PHE A 330 19.54 -0.47 -13.34
N VAL A 331 20.40 -1.02 -12.49
CA VAL A 331 21.15 -2.24 -12.78
C VAL A 331 20.51 -3.34 -11.93
N THR A 332 20.27 -4.51 -12.53
CA THR A 332 19.93 -5.72 -11.80
C THR A 332 21.14 -6.12 -10.96
N GLN A 333 21.28 -5.52 -9.79
CA GLN A 333 22.21 -5.98 -8.78
C GLN A 333 21.43 -6.96 -7.90
N ASP A 334 21.84 -8.23 -7.93
CA ASP A 334 21.36 -9.24 -6.98
C ASP A 334 21.79 -8.85 -5.55
N LEU A 335 21.13 -7.85 -4.95
CA LEU A 335 21.26 -7.58 -3.54
C LEU A 335 20.52 -8.70 -2.81
N ARG A 336 21.30 -9.65 -2.29
CA ARG A 336 20.77 -10.74 -1.49
C ARG A 336 20.43 -10.22 -0.10
N VAL A 337 19.14 -10.19 0.22
CA VAL A 337 18.69 -10.03 1.60
C VAL A 337 18.87 -11.39 2.29
N PRO A 338 19.77 -11.54 3.28
CA PRO A 338 19.96 -12.81 3.96
C PRO A 338 18.64 -13.25 4.61
N ASN A 339 18.15 -14.44 4.26
CA ASN A 339 16.84 -14.97 4.73
C ASN A 339 15.59 -14.20 4.23
N ALA A 340 15.67 -13.42 3.15
CA ALA A 340 14.47 -13.06 2.37
C ALA A 340 13.98 -14.27 1.57
N GLY A 341 12.67 -14.44 1.48
CA GLY A 341 12.09 -15.76 1.27
C GLY A 341 11.71 -16.36 2.61
N HIS A 342 10.44 -16.20 2.99
CA HIS A 342 9.84 -17.19 3.89
C HIS A 342 9.80 -18.55 3.16
N GLU A 343 9.48 -19.65 3.85
CA GLU A 343 9.36 -21.04 3.38
C GLU A 343 8.43 -21.30 2.15
N GLY A 344 8.09 -20.26 1.36
CA GLY A 344 7.22 -20.21 0.19
C GLY A 344 5.97 -19.32 0.36
N CYS A 345 5.89 -18.53 1.45
CA CYS A 345 4.79 -17.59 1.66
C CYS A 345 4.90 -16.37 0.73
N ARG A 346 3.83 -16.08 -0.02
CA ARG A 346 3.74 -14.90 -0.89
C ARG A 346 4.04 -13.60 -0.13
N GLY A 347 4.92 -12.78 -0.71
CA GLY A 347 5.10 -11.41 -0.25
C GLY A 347 3.86 -10.58 -0.55
N TYR A 348 3.41 -9.81 0.43
CA TYR A 348 2.13 -9.10 0.40
C TYR A 348 2.30 -7.58 0.39
N ARG A 349 3.17 -7.05 1.25
CA ARG A 349 3.50 -5.63 1.31
C ARG A 349 4.99 -5.45 1.50
N VAL A 350 5.56 -4.40 0.89
CA VAL A 350 6.93 -3.95 1.10
C VAL A 350 6.91 -2.47 1.46
N ARG A 351 7.77 -2.06 2.39
CA ARG A 351 8.04 -0.68 2.77
C ARG A 351 9.52 -0.49 2.99
N CYS A 352 9.98 0.73 2.74
CA CYS A 352 11.33 1.17 3.03
C CYS A 352 11.22 2.47 3.81
N VAL A 353 11.90 2.53 4.95
CA VAL A 353 11.95 3.72 5.82
C VAL A 353 13.16 3.60 6.74
N ASP A 354 13.80 4.72 7.01
CA ASP A 354 14.86 4.86 8.00
C ASP A 354 14.28 4.65 9.41
N LEU A 355 14.40 3.40 9.91
CA LEU A 355 13.86 3.02 11.22
C LEU A 355 14.80 3.38 12.36
N ASN A 356 16.08 3.59 12.06
CA ASN A 356 17.14 3.75 13.06
C ASN A 356 17.75 5.17 13.08
N HIS A 357 17.22 6.06 12.24
CA HIS A 357 17.63 7.46 12.06
C HIS A 357 19.08 7.64 11.56
N ASP A 358 19.61 6.68 10.78
CA ASP A 358 20.96 6.76 10.20
C ASP A 358 21.00 7.38 8.79
N GLY A 359 19.84 7.76 8.26
CA GLY A 359 19.64 8.32 6.94
C GLY A 359 19.46 7.28 5.83
N LYS A 360 19.42 5.98 6.14
CA LYS A 360 19.21 4.89 5.19
C LYS A 360 17.98 4.09 5.56
N ASP A 361 17.28 3.63 4.54
CA ASP A 361 16.09 2.83 4.75
C ASP A 361 16.43 1.42 5.22
N GLU A 362 15.69 0.96 6.22
CA GLU A 362 15.44 -0.45 6.44
C GLU A 362 14.33 -0.95 5.51
N LEU A 363 14.44 -2.21 5.08
CA LEU A 363 13.41 -2.91 4.34
C LEU A 363 12.46 -3.63 5.30
N LEU A 364 11.16 -3.39 5.17
CA LEU A 364 10.11 -4.13 5.85
C LEU A 364 9.25 -4.89 4.83
N ALA A 365 8.88 -6.13 5.13
CA ALA A 365 7.93 -6.87 4.30
C ALA A 365 7.01 -7.77 5.10
N SER A 366 5.74 -7.80 4.71
CA SER A 366 4.76 -8.79 5.17
C SER A 366 4.61 -9.92 4.17
N PHE A 367 4.43 -11.12 4.70
CA PHE A 367 4.22 -12.35 3.94
C PHE A 367 2.92 -13.00 4.40
N ALA A 368 2.24 -13.67 3.49
CA ALA A 368 1.03 -14.41 3.79
C ALA A 368 0.83 -15.60 2.86
N GLY A 369 0.21 -16.65 3.37
CA GLY A 369 -0.25 -17.79 2.59
C GLY A 369 -1.22 -18.63 3.41
N GLU A 370 -2.04 -19.43 2.72
CA GLU A 370 -2.85 -20.43 3.40
C GLU A 370 -2.17 -21.79 3.23
N SER A 371 -1.93 -22.46 4.35
CA SER A 371 -1.73 -23.89 4.36
C SER A 371 -2.98 -24.54 3.78
N ASP A 372 -2.86 -25.32 2.70
CA ASP A 372 -3.99 -26.10 2.19
C ASP A 372 -4.30 -27.32 3.08
N GLY A 373 -3.42 -27.64 4.05
CA GLY A 373 -3.57 -28.75 4.99
C GLY A 373 -3.65 -30.14 4.35
N LEU A 374 -3.45 -30.23 3.03
CA LEU A 374 -3.63 -31.41 2.20
C LEU A 374 -2.33 -31.83 1.51
N SER A 375 -1.39 -30.90 1.37
CA SER A 375 -0.06 -31.10 0.79
C SER A 375 0.97 -31.51 1.87
N GLU A 376 1.77 -32.56 1.63
CA GLU A 376 2.95 -32.88 2.46
C GLU A 376 4.05 -31.81 2.36
N THR A 377 3.98 -30.93 1.36
CA THR A 377 4.86 -29.78 1.18
C THR A 377 4.04 -28.49 1.27
N ASP A 378 3.66 -28.11 2.48
CA ASP A 378 3.05 -26.81 2.72
C ASP A 378 4.10 -25.71 2.49
N ALA A 379 4.01 -25.06 1.33
CA ALA A 379 4.91 -23.97 0.96
C ALA A 379 4.74 -22.73 1.85
N CYS A 380 3.77 -22.64 2.76
CA CYS A 380 3.70 -21.51 3.69
C CYS A 380 3.31 -21.99 5.09
N ALA A 381 4.18 -22.80 5.70
CA ALA A 381 3.93 -23.42 7.00
C ALA A 381 3.66 -22.39 8.13
N SER A 382 4.30 -21.21 8.10
CA SER A 382 4.01 -20.14 9.08
C SER A 382 2.69 -19.41 8.84
N GLN A 383 2.09 -19.59 7.66
CA GLN A 383 0.94 -18.84 7.14
C GLN A 383 1.20 -17.34 6.90
N GLY A 384 2.39 -16.85 7.22
CA GLY A 384 2.78 -15.46 7.06
C GLY A 384 3.63 -14.92 8.22
N ALA A 385 4.31 -13.80 7.97
CA ALA A 385 5.18 -13.15 8.93
C ALA A 385 5.38 -11.67 8.55
N LEU A 386 5.89 -10.89 9.49
CA LEU A 386 6.44 -9.55 9.23
C LEU A 386 7.93 -9.56 9.55
N LYS A 387 8.75 -9.06 8.64
CA LYS A 387 10.20 -9.06 8.75
C LYS A 387 10.76 -7.69 8.41
N VAL A 388 11.92 -7.40 9.01
CA VAL A 388 12.68 -6.17 8.85
C VAL A 388 14.13 -6.55 8.58
N TRP A 389 14.79 -5.84 7.67
CA TRP A 389 16.19 -6.04 7.33
C TRP A 389 16.89 -4.69 7.12
N THR A 390 18.08 -4.57 7.68
CA THR A 390 19.05 -3.57 7.20
C THR A 390 19.64 -4.09 5.88
N VAL A 391 19.56 -3.30 4.82
CA VAL A 391 20.10 -3.65 3.50
C VAL A 391 21.50 -3.05 3.38
N GLY A 392 22.53 -3.89 3.41
CA GLY A 392 23.91 -3.45 3.19
C GLY A 392 24.28 -3.43 1.72
N ALA A 393 25.09 -2.46 1.29
CA ALA A 393 25.78 -2.54 0.01
C ALA A 393 26.73 -3.76 0.02
N THR A 394 26.59 -4.66 -0.94
CA THR A 394 27.62 -5.68 -1.19
C THR A 394 28.89 -4.96 -1.65
N ARG A 395 30.01 -5.23 -0.98
CA ARG A 395 31.34 -4.81 -1.42
C ARG A 395 31.75 -5.52 -2.70
#